data_AF-A0A147GQ15-F1
#
_entry.id   AF-A0A147GQ15-F1
#
_cell.length_a   1.000
_cell.length_b   1.000
_cell.length_c   1.000
_cell.angle_alpha   90.00
_cell.angle_beta   90.00
_cell.angle_gamma   90.00
#
_symmetry.space_group_name_H-M   'P 1'
#
loop_
_entity.id
_entity.type
_entity.pdbx_description
1 polymer ?
#
loop_
_entity_poly.entity_id
_entity_poly.type
_entity_poly.pdbx_seq_one_letter_code
_entity_poly.pdbx_strand_id
1 'polypeptide(L)'
;MATLYDLALHAIRKHWAEHDNAYPQKLLLTPAQYDELIQARRNGRIAINMGDEGLDKERFMGVPLAQSDATRGVLVAADGREWPLAGG
;
A
#
# COMPACT_ATOMS: atom_id res chain seq x y z
N MET A 1 -5.24 15.64 6.85
CA MET A 1 -5.64 14.53 5.95
C MET A 1 -4.51 13.52 5.92
N ALA A 2 -4.81 12.24 6.16
CA ALA A 2 -3.83 11.18 5.94
C ALA A 2 -3.63 11.00 4.43
N THR A 3 -2.37 10.82 4.00
CA THR A 3 -2.07 10.51 2.60
C THR A 3 -2.38 9.04 2.31
N LEU A 4 -2.52 8.66 1.04
CA LEU A 4 -2.66 7.24 0.69
C LEU A 4 -1.49 6.38 1.22
N TYR A 5 -0.28 6.94 1.24
CA TYR A 5 0.90 6.28 1.83
C TYR A 5 0.66 5.94 3.30
N ASP A 6 0.16 6.90 4.09
CA ASP A 6 -0.09 6.71 5.52
C ASP A 6 -1.21 5.70 5.76
N LEU A 7 -2.28 5.76 4.95
CA LEU A 7 -3.41 4.83 5.03
C LEU A 7 -2.96 3.39 4.72
N ALA A 8 -2.21 3.20 3.63
CA ALA A 8 -1.68 1.89 3.25
C ALA A 8 -0.71 1.34 4.30
N LEU A 9 0.21 2.19 4.81
CA LEU A 9 1.16 1.80 5.84
C LEU A 9 0.44 1.41 7.14
N HIS A 10 -0.57 2.18 7.54
CA HIS A 10 -1.36 1.90 8.73
C HIS A 10 -2.15 0.59 8.59
N ALA A 11 -2.82 0.38 7.45
CA ALA A 11 -3.57 -0.84 7.18
C ALA A 11 -2.69 -2.09 7.23
N ILE A 12 -1.50 -2.05 6.61
CA ILE A 12 -0.55 -3.17 6.63
C ILE A 12 -0.04 -3.45 8.05
N ARG A 13 0.33 -2.41 8.80
CA ARG A 13 0.78 -2.56 10.20
C ARG A 13 -0.31 -3.14 11.09
N LYS A 14 -1.55 -2.68 10.91
CA LYS A 14 -2.71 -3.19 11.64
C LYS A 14 -2.97 -4.65 11.30
N HIS A 15 -2.89 -5.02 10.02
CA HIS A 15 -3.01 -6.42 9.58
C HIS A 15 -1.94 -7.31 10.22
N TRP A 16 -0.67 -6.90 10.21
CA TRP A 16 0.40 -7.66 10.87
C TRP A 16 0.15 -7.85 12.36
N ALA A 17 -0.40 -6.85 13.05
CA ALA A 17 -0.73 -6.97 14.47
C ALA A 17 -1.89 -7.94 14.73
N GLU A 18 -2.89 -8.02 13.85
CA GLU A 18 -4.07 -8.87 14.01
C GLU A 18 -3.90 -10.30 13.45
N HIS A 19 -2.86 -10.54 12.63
CA HIS A 19 -2.63 -11.82 11.95
C HIS A 19 -1.22 -12.39 12.21
N ASP A 20 -0.66 -12.21 13.40
CA ASP A 20 0.64 -12.79 13.80
C ASP A 20 1.80 -12.51 12.83
N ASN A 21 1.85 -11.29 12.27
CA ASN A 21 2.79 -10.85 11.24
C ASN A 21 2.72 -11.65 9.92
N ALA A 22 1.62 -12.36 9.66
CA ALA A 22 1.36 -12.94 8.35
C ALA A 22 1.27 -11.83 7.29
N TYR A 23 1.85 -12.06 6.12
CA TYR A 23 1.78 -11.07 5.05
C TYR A 23 0.36 -11.05 4.42
N PRO A 24 -0.21 -9.86 4.19
CA PRO A 24 -1.39 -9.73 3.34
C PRO A 24 -1.12 -10.30 1.94
N GLN A 25 -2.18 -10.76 1.28
CA GLN A 25 -2.05 -11.30 -0.08
C GLN A 25 -1.69 -10.21 -1.08
N LYS A 26 -2.32 -9.04 -0.98
CA LYS A 26 -2.11 -7.89 -1.87
C LYS A 26 -2.79 -6.62 -1.37
N LEU A 27 -2.31 -5.48 -1.87
CA LEU A 27 -2.96 -4.19 -1.80
C LEU A 27 -3.59 -3.88 -3.16
N LEU A 28 -4.92 -3.84 -3.23
CA LEU A 28 -5.65 -3.48 -4.44
C LEU A 28 -5.95 -1.99 -4.42
N LEU A 29 -5.46 -1.26 -5.42
CA LEU A 29 -5.62 0.19 -5.57
C LEU A 29 -6.26 0.51 -6.92
N THR A 30 -6.94 1.64 -7.04
CA THR A 30 -7.24 2.18 -8.38
C THR A 30 -5.94 2.58 -9.09
N PRO A 31 -5.93 2.72 -10.43
CA PRO A 31 -4.75 3.23 -11.13
C PRO A 31 -4.27 4.57 -10.60
N ALA A 32 -5.19 5.50 -10.30
CA ALA A 32 -4.87 6.81 -9.73
C ALA A 32 -4.24 6.70 -8.32
N GLN A 33 -4.77 5.83 -7.47
CA GLN A 33 -4.21 5.57 -6.14
C GLN A 33 -2.82 4.92 -6.23
N TYR A 34 -2.64 3.97 -7.14
CA TYR A 34 -1.35 3.35 -7.37
C TYR A 34 -0.30 4.40 -7.76
N ASP A 35 -0.62 5.28 -8.72
CA ASP A 35 0.27 6.36 -9.12
C ASP A 35 0.57 7.33 -7.97
N GLU A 36 -0.44 7.71 -7.17
CA GLU A 36 -0.26 8.53 -5.97
C GLU A 36 0.73 7.88 -4.98
N LEU A 37 0.58 6.59 -4.71
CA LEU A 37 1.46 5.84 -3.81
C LEU A 37 2.90 5.80 -4.34
N ILE A 38 3.08 5.51 -5.64
CA ILE A 38 4.42 5.45 -6.25
C ILE A 38 5.08 6.83 -6.22
N GLN A 39 4.35 7.91 -6.54
CA GLN A 39 4.88 9.27 -6.48
C GLN A 39 5.26 9.67 -5.05
N ALA A 40 4.44 9.35 -4.05
CA ALA A 40 4.76 9.62 -2.65
C ALA A 40 6.07 8.92 -2.23
N ARG A 41 6.25 7.65 -2.62
CA ARG A 41 7.48 6.90 -2.35
C ARG A 41 8.70 7.49 -3.06
N ARG A 42 8.52 7.90 -4.32
CA ARG A 42 9.54 8.56 -5.12
C ARG A 42 10.02 9.86 -4.44
N ASN A 43 9.07 10.71 -4.04
CA ASN A 43 9.36 11.97 -3.36
C ASN A 43 10.12 11.73 -2.05
N GLY A 44 9.73 10.73 -1.26
CA GLY A 44 10.44 10.35 -0.03
C GLY A 44 11.90 9.96 -0.28
N ARG A 45 12.17 9.20 -1.36
CA ARG A 45 13.54 8.80 -1.74
C ARG A 45 14.38 9.97 -2.23
N ILE A 46 13.80 10.85 -3.04
CA ILE A 46 14.45 12.07 -3.51
C ILE A 46 14.83 12.97 -2.33
N ALA A 47 13.94 13.12 -1.34
CA ALA A 47 14.19 13.92 -0.15
C ALA A 47 15.39 13.44 0.68
N ILE A 48 15.74 12.15 0.60
CA ILE A 48 16.90 11.55 1.28
C ILE A 48 18.09 11.28 0.34
N ASN A 49 18.11 11.89 -0.85
CA ASN A 49 19.17 11.74 -1.86
C ASN A 49 19.42 10.30 -2.33
N MET A 50 18.42 9.41 -2.26
CA MET A 50 18.54 8.02 -2.70
C MET A 50 18.25 7.81 -4.20
N GLY A 51 17.68 8.82 -4.87
CA GLY A 51 17.19 8.70 -6.24
C GLY A 51 16.09 7.64 -6.42
N ASP A 52 15.75 7.34 -7.67
CA ASP A 52 14.65 6.42 -8.02
C ASP A 52 15.10 4.98 -8.24
N GLU A 53 16.41 4.75 -8.36
CA GLU A 53 16.99 3.45 -8.65
C GLU A 53 16.69 2.47 -7.51
N GLY A 54 16.14 1.30 -7.84
CA GLY A 54 15.75 0.28 -6.86
C GLY A 54 14.40 0.51 -6.15
N LEU A 55 13.58 1.48 -6.59
CA LEU A 55 12.20 1.56 -6.11
C LEU A 55 11.39 0.36 -6.62
N ASP A 56 11.02 -0.54 -5.72
CA ASP A 56 10.11 -1.65 -6.03
C ASP A 56 8.70 -1.10 -6.28
N LYS A 57 8.26 -1.14 -7.53
CA LYS A 57 6.93 -0.70 -7.96
C LYS A 57 5.87 -1.79 -7.83
N GLU A 58 6.29 -3.05 -7.66
CA GLU A 58 5.39 -4.19 -7.58
C GLU A 58 4.98 -4.49 -6.14
N ARG A 59 5.76 -4.03 -5.15
CA ARG A 59 5.47 -4.23 -3.74
C ARG A 59 5.57 -2.96 -2.92
N PHE A 60 4.77 -2.90 -1.88
CA PHE A 60 4.85 -1.89 -0.82
C PHE A 60 4.96 -2.60 0.53
N MET A 61 6.02 -2.32 1.29
CA MET A 61 6.28 -3.00 2.57
C MET A 61 6.33 -4.55 2.45
N GLY A 62 6.75 -5.06 1.29
CA GLY A 62 6.76 -6.50 0.97
C GLY A 62 5.40 -7.07 0.50
N VAL A 63 4.32 -6.30 0.61
CA VAL A 63 2.97 -6.66 0.15
C VAL A 63 2.84 -6.38 -1.35
N PRO A 64 2.39 -7.36 -2.16
CA PRO A 64 2.14 -7.16 -3.59
C PRO A 64 1.13 -6.04 -3.86
N LEU A 65 1.42 -5.18 -4.84
CA LEU A 65 0.50 -4.17 -5.34
C LEU A 65 -0.25 -4.72 -6.55
N ALA A 66 -1.55 -4.45 -6.60
CA ALA A 66 -2.38 -4.77 -7.75
C ALA A 66 -3.33 -3.61 -8.04
N GLN A 67 -3.65 -3.41 -9.32
CA GLN A 67 -4.55 -2.35 -9.76
C GLN A 67 -5.94 -2.93 -10.06
N SER A 68 -6.98 -2.20 -9.69
CA SER A 68 -8.38 -2.53 -9.99
C SER A 68 -9.24 -1.27 -9.98
N ASP A 69 -9.98 -1.03 -11.06
CA ASP A 69 -10.97 0.06 -11.12
C ASP A 69 -12.24 -0.23 -10.30
N ALA A 70 -12.42 -1.48 -9.86
CA ALA A 70 -13.61 -1.93 -9.15
C ALA A 70 -13.56 -1.69 -7.63
N THR A 71 -12.44 -1.20 -7.10
CA THR A 71 -12.24 -0.97 -5.66
C THR A 71 -11.90 0.47 -5.34
N ARG A 72 -12.15 0.90 -4.11
CA ARG A 72 -11.74 2.21 -3.57
C ARG A 72 -10.42 2.17 -2.81
N GLY A 73 -9.63 1.12 -3.00
CA GLY A 73 -8.41 0.87 -2.24
C GLY A 73 -8.70 -0.07 -1.06
N VAL A 74 -8.26 -1.33 -1.17
CA VAL A 74 -8.44 -2.36 -0.15
C VAL A 74 -7.15 -3.15 0.05
N LEU A 75 -6.87 -3.51 1.29
CA LEU A 75 -5.89 -4.53 1.65
C LEU A 75 -6.59 -5.88 1.70
N VAL A 76 -6.13 -6.85 0.91
CA VAL A 76 -6.60 -8.24 0.99
C VAL A 76 -5.73 -8.96 2.02
N ALA A 77 -6.32 -9.24 3.18
CA ALA A 77 -5.68 -9.91 4.29
C ALA A 77 -5.27 -11.36 3.93
N ALA A 78 -4.42 -11.97 4.77
CA ALA A 78 -3.94 -13.34 4.57
C ALA A 78 -5.08 -14.37 4.48
N ASP A 79 -6.17 -14.16 5.21
CA ASP A 79 -7.39 -14.98 5.21
C ASP A 79 -8.34 -14.68 4.02
N GLY A 80 -7.98 -13.74 3.15
CA GLY A 80 -8.78 -13.31 1.99
C GLY A 80 -9.80 -12.23 2.30
N ARG A 81 -9.90 -11.75 3.54
CA ARG A 81 -10.83 -10.65 3.89
C ARG A 81 -10.33 -9.32 3.35
N GLU A 82 -11.25 -8.53 2.80
CA GLU A 82 -10.94 -7.18 2.33
C GLU A 82 -11.03 -6.16 3.46
N TRP A 83 -10.00 -5.34 3.60
CA TRP A 83 -9.87 -4.27 4.58
C TRP A 83 -9.79 -2.93 3.83
N PRO A 84 -10.82 -2.08 3.89
CA PRO A 84 -10.78 -0.77 3.25
C PRO A 84 -9.62 0.09 3.78
N LEU A 85 -8.91 0.77 2.88
CA LEU A 85 -7.85 1.72 3.25
C LEU A 85 -8.41 3.04 3.78
N ALA A 86 -9.62 3.41 3.34
CA ALA A 86 -10.35 4.53 3.88
C ALA A 86 -11.08 4.11 5.16
N GLY A 87 -10.81 4.81 6.27
CA GLY A 87 -11.87 5.05 7.25
C GLY A 87 -12.99 5.81 6.53
N GLY A 88 -14.22 5.32 6.64
CA GLY A 88 -15.41 6.01 6.13
C GLY A 88 -15.59 7.39 6.72
#